data_AF-D4FB18-F1
#
_entry.id   AF-D4FB18-F1
#
_cell.length_a   1.000
_cell.length_b   1.000
_cell.length_c   1.000
_cell.angle_alpha   90.00
_cell.angle_beta   90.00
_cell.angle_gamma   90.00
#
_symmetry.space_group_name_H-M   'P 1'
#
loop_
_entity.id
_entity.type
_entity.pdbx_description
1 polymer ?
#
loop_
_entity_poly.entity_id
_entity_poly.type
_entity_poly.pdbx_seq_one_letter_code
_entity_poly.pdbx_strand_id
1 'polypeptide(L)'
;AQRRGWEIHYMEMNDLYLHQGEARAHTRLLSVEENPEKWFEFGQEQDIALGELDTILMRKDPPFDTEFIYATYILERAEDMGTLIVNKPQSLRDCNEKLFTAWFPTLTPDTLVTREAKHLRAFHEKHGDVIFKPLDGMGGASIFRLKKDDPNVGVIIETLTEHGHRFCMAQNFLPEIV
;
A
#
# COMPACT_ATOMS: atom_id res chain seq x y z
N ALA A 1 -14.24 14.21 -11.37
CA ALA A 1 -14.57 15.41 -10.57
C ALA A 1 -14.89 16.59 -11.47
N GLN A 2 -13.93 17.11 -12.25
CA GLN A 2 -14.09 18.33 -13.07
C GLN A 2 -15.31 18.34 -14.01
N ARG A 3 -15.55 17.27 -14.79
CA ARG A 3 -16.74 17.16 -15.66
C ARG A 3 -18.07 17.32 -14.90
N ARG A 4 -18.09 17.01 -13.60
CA ARG A 4 -19.28 17.17 -12.72
C ARG A 4 -19.33 18.54 -12.03
N GLY A 5 -18.40 19.46 -12.34
CA GLY A 5 -18.35 20.80 -11.77
C GLY A 5 -17.80 20.86 -10.34
N TRP A 6 -17.07 19.83 -9.89
CA TRP A 6 -16.44 19.86 -8.57
C TRP A 6 -15.15 20.67 -8.61
N GLU A 7 -14.91 21.47 -7.58
CA GLU A 7 -13.60 22.05 -7.30
C GLU A 7 -12.62 20.94 -6.90
N ILE A 8 -11.38 21.01 -7.39
CA ILE A 8 -10.37 19.98 -7.13
C ILE A 8 -9.20 20.63 -6.41
N HIS A 9 -8.91 20.13 -5.22
CA HIS A 9 -7.72 20.47 -4.47
C HIS A 9 -6.66 19.38 -4.66
N TYR A 10 -5.48 19.78 -5.10
CA TYR A 10 -4.32 18.92 -5.21
C TYR A 10 -3.43 19.07 -3.98
N MET A 11 -2.93 17.94 -3.47
CA MET A 11 -2.05 17.84 -2.30
C MET A 11 -1.06 16.70 -2.50
N GLU A 12 0.16 16.89 -2.02
CA GLU A 12 1.18 15.87 -1.84
C GLU A 12 1.38 15.56 -0.35
N MET A 13 2.17 14.53 -0.03
CA MET A 13 2.43 14.15 1.37
C MET A 13 3.01 15.30 2.21
N ASN A 14 3.89 16.12 1.60
CA ASN A 14 4.51 17.26 2.27
C ASN A 14 3.54 18.42 2.52
N ASP A 15 2.40 18.44 1.84
CA ASP A 15 1.39 19.47 2.02
C ASP A 15 0.52 19.19 3.25
N LEU A 16 0.41 17.91 3.66
CA LEU A 16 -0.39 17.46 4.79
C LEU A 16 0.31 17.75 6.11
N TYR A 17 -0.41 18.31 7.07
CA TYR A 17 0.11 18.47 8.41
C TYR A 17 -0.99 18.42 9.48
N LEU A 18 -0.55 18.25 10.72
CA LEU A 18 -1.41 18.25 11.90
C LEU A 18 -0.97 19.38 12.83
N HIS A 19 -1.88 20.27 13.20
CA HIS A 19 -1.61 21.33 14.16
C HIS A 19 -2.62 21.25 15.31
N GLN A 20 -2.12 20.96 16.52
CA GLN A 20 -2.96 20.79 17.72
C GLN A 20 -4.16 19.83 17.54
N GLY A 21 -4.01 18.80 16.71
CA GLY A 21 -5.05 17.79 16.45
C GLY A 21 -6.02 18.15 15.31
N GLU A 22 -5.89 19.33 14.71
CA GLU A 22 -6.58 19.71 13.48
C GLU A 22 -5.74 19.28 12.26
N ALA A 23 -6.38 18.58 11.32
CA ALA A 23 -5.76 18.20 10.06
C ALA A 23 -5.92 19.32 9.03
N ARG A 24 -4.80 19.73 8.45
CA ARG A 24 -4.70 20.85 7.53
C ARG A 24 -3.82 20.48 6.35
N ALA A 25 -3.96 21.24 5.26
CA ALA A 25 -3.06 21.12 4.13
C ALA A 25 -2.88 22.41 3.36
N HIS A 26 -1.69 22.57 2.78
CA HIS A 26 -1.44 23.55 1.74
C HIS A 26 -1.90 22.99 0.38
N THR A 27 -3.01 23.48 -0.15
CA THR A 27 -3.64 22.93 -1.36
C THR A 27 -3.47 23.87 -2.54
N ARG A 28 -3.50 23.29 -3.75
CA ARG A 28 -3.57 24.03 -5.02
C ARG A 28 -4.84 23.67 -5.74
N LEU A 29 -5.59 24.66 -6.22
CA LEU A 29 -6.71 24.38 -7.13
C LEU A 29 -6.18 23.75 -8.42
N LEU A 30 -6.80 22.66 -8.85
CA LEU A 30 -6.35 21.85 -9.97
C LEU A 30 -7.39 21.87 -11.09
N SER A 31 -6.95 22.26 -12.28
CA SER A 31 -7.64 21.97 -13.53
C SER A 31 -6.87 20.87 -14.26
N VAL A 32 -7.58 19.91 -14.84
CA VAL A 32 -7.01 18.82 -15.65
C VAL A 32 -7.60 18.82 -17.05
N GLU A 33 -6.79 18.39 -18.02
CA GLU A 33 -7.19 18.26 -19.42
C GLU A 33 -6.64 16.95 -20.00
N GLU A 34 -7.36 16.33 -20.91
CA GLU A 34 -6.87 15.17 -21.67
C GLU A 34 -5.94 15.65 -22.80
N ASN A 35 -4.79 16.19 -22.41
CA ASN A 35 -3.79 16.76 -23.30
C ASN A 35 -2.39 16.26 -22.90
N PRO A 36 -1.72 15.43 -23.72
CA PRO A 36 -0.39 14.89 -23.42
C PRO A 36 0.71 15.93 -23.17
N GLU A 37 0.56 17.16 -23.66
CA GLU A 37 1.57 18.23 -23.50
C GLU A 37 1.29 19.11 -22.27
N LYS A 38 0.02 19.21 -21.84
CA LYS A 38 -0.42 20.01 -20.68
C LYS A 38 -1.65 19.37 -20.05
N TRP A 39 -1.45 18.30 -19.29
CA TRP A 39 -2.54 17.54 -18.69
C TRP A 39 -3.09 18.14 -17.38
N PHE A 40 -2.44 19.18 -16.86
CA PHE A 40 -2.90 19.89 -15.67
C PHE A 40 -2.44 21.35 -15.62
N GLU A 41 -3.12 22.13 -14.79
CA GLU A 41 -2.78 23.50 -14.45
C GLU A 41 -3.16 23.79 -12.99
N PHE A 42 -2.23 24.40 -12.25
CA PHE A 42 -2.50 24.87 -10.89
C PHE A 42 -3.04 26.30 -10.93
N GLY A 43 -4.08 26.53 -10.14
CA GLY A 43 -4.63 27.85 -9.86
C GLY A 43 -4.13 28.38 -8.51
N GLN A 44 -5.06 28.98 -7.75
CA GLN A 44 -4.77 29.55 -6.44
C GLN A 44 -4.28 28.49 -5.44
N GLU A 45 -3.31 28.88 -4.62
CA GLU A 45 -2.84 28.12 -3.46
C GLU A 45 -3.49 28.63 -2.17
N GLN A 46 -3.76 27.74 -1.24
CA GLN A 46 -4.43 28.06 0.02
C GLN A 46 -4.14 27.03 1.10
N ASP A 47 -3.99 27.50 2.34
CA ASP A 47 -3.93 26.66 3.53
C ASP A 47 -5.34 26.50 4.11
N ILE A 48 -5.85 25.27 4.14
CA ILE A 48 -7.23 24.97 4.58
C ILE A 48 -7.24 23.87 5.63
N ALA A 49 -8.29 23.85 6.45
CA ALA A 49 -8.58 22.66 7.25
C ALA A 49 -9.12 21.56 6.33
N LEU A 50 -8.61 20.34 6.45
CA LEU A 50 -9.05 19.22 5.61
C LEU A 50 -10.52 18.84 5.86
N GLY A 51 -11.04 19.16 7.05
CA GLY A 51 -12.45 19.02 7.42
C GLY A 51 -13.41 19.89 6.60
N GLU A 52 -12.92 20.90 5.88
CA GLU A 52 -13.73 21.75 4.99
C GLU A 52 -14.01 21.08 3.64
N LEU A 53 -13.25 20.04 3.27
CA LEU A 53 -13.45 19.29 2.04
C LEU A 53 -14.56 18.24 2.23
N ASP A 54 -15.41 18.08 1.22
CA ASP A 54 -16.43 17.03 1.21
C ASP A 54 -15.80 15.63 1.09
N THR A 55 -14.71 15.50 0.31
CA THR A 55 -14.09 14.22 0.02
C THR A 55 -12.60 14.36 -0.29
N ILE A 56 -11.79 13.44 0.24
CA ILE A 56 -10.36 13.30 -0.09
C ILE A 56 -10.11 11.91 -0.67
N LEU A 57 -9.47 11.87 -1.84
CA LEU A 57 -9.02 10.62 -2.46
C LEU A 57 -7.56 10.35 -2.06
N MET A 58 -7.32 9.41 -1.16
CA MET A 58 -5.97 8.97 -0.79
C MET A 58 -5.40 8.10 -1.91
N ARG A 59 -4.69 8.75 -2.83
CA ARG A 59 -4.12 8.15 -4.06
C ARG A 59 -2.60 8.07 -4.07
N LYS A 60 -1.96 8.21 -2.91
CA LYS A 60 -0.53 7.98 -2.77
C LYS A 60 -0.22 6.52 -3.12
N ASP A 61 0.70 6.32 -4.06
CA ASP A 61 1.21 4.99 -4.37
C ASP A 61 1.92 4.38 -3.16
N PRO A 62 1.96 3.03 -3.02
CA PRO A 62 2.83 2.37 -2.06
C PRO A 62 4.33 2.76 -2.23
N PRO A 63 5.25 2.34 -1.33
CA PRO A 63 5.10 1.29 -0.32
C PRO A 63 4.14 1.67 0.81
N PHE A 64 3.59 0.64 1.47
CA PHE A 64 2.92 0.80 2.75
C PHE A 64 3.99 0.84 3.84
N ASP A 65 4.46 2.04 4.14
CA ASP A 65 5.48 2.31 5.14
C ASP A 65 4.90 3.13 6.31
N THR A 66 5.76 3.49 7.26
CA THR A 66 5.34 4.26 8.43
C THR A 66 4.84 5.66 8.06
N GLU A 67 5.37 6.28 7.00
CA GLU A 67 4.93 7.61 6.54
C GLU A 67 3.51 7.53 5.93
N PHE A 68 3.20 6.46 5.19
CA PHE A 68 1.85 6.18 4.73
C PHE A 68 0.90 6.04 5.94
N ILE A 69 1.29 5.30 6.98
CA ILE A 69 0.51 5.16 8.21
C ILE A 69 0.32 6.53 8.89
N TYR A 70 1.35 7.36 9.02
CA TYR A 70 1.23 8.69 9.62
C TYR A 70 0.25 9.58 8.86
N ALA A 71 0.29 9.59 7.52
CA ALA A 71 -0.69 10.30 6.73
C ALA A 71 -2.12 9.80 6.98
N THR A 72 -2.33 8.49 7.18
CA THR A 72 -3.67 7.99 7.51
C THR A 72 -4.20 8.57 8.83
N TYR A 73 -3.35 8.81 9.84
CA TYR A 73 -3.80 9.46 11.08
C TYR A 73 -4.18 10.93 10.87
N ILE A 74 -3.47 11.65 10.00
CA ILE A 74 -3.84 13.03 9.62
C ILE A 74 -5.21 13.02 8.92
N LEU A 75 -5.40 12.13 7.94
CA LEU A 75 -6.66 12.01 7.20
C LEU A 75 -7.82 11.56 8.10
N GLU A 76 -7.56 10.73 9.11
CA GLU A 76 -8.56 10.30 10.08
C GLU A 76 -9.08 11.46 10.95
N ARG A 77 -8.25 12.48 11.22
CA ARG A 77 -8.71 13.70 11.90
C ARG A 77 -9.64 14.55 11.04
N ALA A 78 -9.48 14.52 9.71
CA ALA A 78 -10.45 15.11 8.80
C ALA A 78 -11.73 14.26 8.71
N GLU A 79 -11.59 12.92 8.71
CA GLU A 79 -12.73 11.99 8.77
C GLU A 79 -13.61 12.23 10.00
N ASP A 80 -13.00 12.44 11.17
CA ASP A 80 -13.69 12.78 12.42
C ASP A 80 -14.53 14.08 12.32
N MET A 81 -14.15 14.98 11.41
CA MET A 81 -14.86 16.24 11.14
C MET A 81 -15.94 16.12 10.07
N GLY A 82 -16.09 14.95 9.43
CA GLY A 82 -17.14 14.66 8.45
C GLY A 82 -16.66 14.52 7.01
N THR A 83 -15.37 14.74 6.72
CA THR A 83 -14.83 14.55 5.36
C THR A 83 -14.82 13.06 4.99
N LEU A 84 -15.36 12.73 3.81
CA LEU A 84 -15.26 11.36 3.30
C LEU A 84 -13.83 11.09 2.81
N ILE A 85 -13.15 10.10 3.40
CA ILE A 85 -11.83 9.67 2.94
C ILE A 85 -11.96 8.39 2.11
N VAL A 86 -11.44 8.40 0.89
CA VAL A 86 -11.47 7.25 -0.02
C VAL A 86 -10.05 6.74 -0.26
N ASN A 87 -9.64 5.58 0.24
CA ASN A 87 -10.38 4.68 1.15
C ASN A 87 -10.21 5.08 2.62
N LYS A 88 -11.08 4.53 3.50
CA LYS A 88 -11.08 4.79 4.94
C LYS A 88 -9.68 4.60 5.57
N PRO A 89 -9.14 5.59 6.32
CA PRO A 89 -7.82 5.53 6.94
C PRO A 89 -7.58 4.29 7.80
N GLN A 90 -8.53 3.96 8.68
CA GLN A 90 -8.45 2.75 9.50
C GLN A 90 -8.37 1.48 8.64
N SER A 91 -9.23 1.35 7.63
CA SER A 91 -9.21 0.20 6.73
C SER A 91 -7.91 0.09 5.93
N LEU A 92 -7.26 1.21 5.59
CA LEU A 92 -5.94 1.18 4.96
C LEU A 92 -4.86 0.60 5.89
N ARG A 93 -4.96 0.84 7.20
CA ARG A 93 -4.06 0.25 8.20
C ARG A 93 -4.38 -1.20 8.51
N ASP A 94 -5.66 -1.57 8.51
CA ASP A 94 -6.13 -2.93 8.80
C ASP A 94 -5.90 -3.89 7.63
N CYS A 95 -6.12 -3.42 6.39
CA CYS A 95 -6.19 -4.24 5.20
C CYS A 95 -4.91 -4.16 4.36
N ASN A 96 -3.79 -4.64 4.89
CA ASN A 96 -2.55 -4.77 4.12
C ASN A 96 -2.77 -5.65 2.86
N GLU A 97 -2.30 -5.19 1.70
CA GLU A 97 -2.57 -5.82 0.39
C GLU A 97 -2.25 -7.32 0.33
N LYS A 98 -1.28 -7.80 1.10
CA LYS A 98 -0.90 -9.22 1.14
C LYS A 98 -1.52 -9.93 2.33
N LEU A 99 -1.40 -9.38 3.53
CA LEU A 99 -1.87 -10.04 4.75
C LEU A 99 -3.39 -10.09 4.88
N PHE A 100 -4.14 -9.18 4.24
CA PHE A 100 -5.59 -9.19 4.32
C PHE A 100 -6.21 -10.45 3.70
N THR A 101 -5.46 -11.14 2.83
CA THR A 101 -5.82 -12.48 2.32
C THR A 101 -6.00 -13.52 3.42
N ALA A 102 -5.39 -13.34 4.60
CA ALA A 102 -5.53 -14.25 5.74
C ALA A 102 -6.96 -14.32 6.30
N TRP A 103 -7.81 -13.32 6.01
CA TRP A 103 -9.23 -13.34 6.36
C TRP A 103 -10.08 -14.17 5.39
N PHE A 104 -9.50 -14.65 4.28
CA PHE A 104 -10.17 -15.44 3.25
C PHE A 104 -9.33 -16.67 2.85
N PRO A 105 -8.85 -17.50 3.79
CA PRO A 105 -7.85 -18.53 3.52
C PRO A 105 -8.34 -19.63 2.58
N THR A 106 -9.67 -19.81 2.44
CA THR A 106 -10.27 -20.78 1.52
C THR A 106 -10.25 -20.33 0.06
N LEU A 107 -9.93 -19.05 -0.20
CA LEU A 107 -9.91 -18.44 -1.54
C LEU A 107 -8.47 -18.16 -2.01
N THR A 108 -7.47 -18.56 -1.24
CA THR A 108 -6.05 -18.25 -1.46
C THR A 108 -5.24 -19.54 -1.57
N PRO A 109 -4.06 -19.52 -2.22
CA PRO A 109 -3.12 -20.65 -2.14
C PRO A 109 -2.71 -20.92 -0.67
N ASP A 110 -2.14 -22.09 -0.41
CA ASP A 110 -1.50 -22.39 0.88
C ASP A 110 -0.47 -21.29 1.13
N THR A 111 -0.64 -20.56 2.23
CA THR A 111 0.09 -19.32 2.50
C THR A 111 0.72 -19.39 3.89
N LEU A 112 2.04 -19.21 3.94
CA LEU A 112 2.81 -19.09 5.16
C LEU A 112 3.39 -17.68 5.25
N VAL A 113 3.27 -17.05 6.41
CA VAL A 113 3.97 -15.80 6.73
C VAL A 113 4.88 -16.07 7.92
N THR A 114 6.18 -15.86 7.74
CA THR A 114 7.17 -16.11 8.78
C THR A 114 8.46 -15.35 8.49
N ARG A 115 9.29 -15.18 9.51
CA ARG A 115 10.67 -14.72 9.38
C ARG A 115 11.68 -15.85 9.56
N GLU A 116 11.20 -17.04 9.87
CA GLU A 116 12.02 -18.10 10.42
C GLU A 116 12.32 -19.19 9.38
N ALA A 117 13.62 -19.38 9.11
CA ALA A 117 14.10 -20.13 7.94
C ALA A 117 13.66 -21.60 7.93
N LYS A 118 13.57 -22.26 9.09
CA LYS A 118 13.11 -23.65 9.19
C LYS A 118 11.68 -23.83 8.65
N HIS A 119 10.79 -22.87 8.87
CA HIS A 119 9.41 -22.95 8.40
C HIS A 119 9.33 -22.76 6.89
N LEU A 120 10.14 -21.86 6.33
CA LEU A 120 10.23 -21.64 4.88
C LEU A 120 10.80 -22.85 4.14
N ARG A 121 11.85 -23.48 4.69
CA ARG A 121 12.42 -24.72 4.13
C ARG A 121 11.43 -25.87 4.17
N ALA A 122 10.76 -26.08 5.30
CA ALA A 122 9.73 -27.11 5.40
C ALA A 122 8.55 -26.86 4.44
N PHE A 123 8.17 -25.60 4.22
CA PHE A 123 7.14 -25.22 3.26
C PHE A 123 7.59 -25.51 1.81
N HIS A 124 8.82 -25.14 1.45
CA HIS A 124 9.41 -25.46 0.15
C HIS A 124 9.53 -26.97 -0.09
N GLU A 125 9.98 -27.74 0.89
CA GLU A 125 10.07 -29.20 0.82
C GLU A 125 8.69 -29.85 0.62
N LYS A 126 7.66 -29.36 1.32
CA LYS A 126 6.28 -29.86 1.22
C LYS A 126 5.68 -29.64 -0.17
N HIS A 127 5.89 -28.45 -0.76
CA HIS A 127 5.20 -28.05 -2.00
C HIS A 127 6.03 -28.25 -3.27
N GLY A 128 7.36 -28.20 -3.20
CA GLY A 128 8.27 -28.40 -4.33
C GLY A 128 8.26 -27.30 -5.41
N ASP A 129 7.25 -26.44 -5.46
CA ASP A 129 7.21 -25.23 -6.31
C ASP A 129 6.45 -24.13 -5.56
N VAL A 130 7.16 -23.08 -5.19
CA VAL A 130 6.66 -22.03 -4.28
C VAL A 130 7.03 -20.63 -4.78
N ILE A 131 6.24 -19.66 -4.36
CA ILE A 131 6.49 -18.23 -4.52
C ILE A 131 6.84 -17.64 -3.17
N PHE A 132 8.04 -17.05 -3.02
CA PHE A 132 8.43 -16.25 -1.86
C PHE A 132 8.45 -14.76 -2.24
N LYS A 133 7.90 -13.91 -1.38
CA LYS A 133 7.77 -12.46 -1.63
C LYS A 133 7.79 -11.63 -0.33
N PRO A 134 8.23 -10.37 -0.37
CA PRO A 134 8.18 -9.47 0.78
C PRO A 134 6.74 -9.02 1.07
N LEU A 135 6.51 -8.43 2.25
CA LEU A 135 5.21 -7.91 2.65
C LEU A 135 4.96 -6.45 2.21
N ASP A 136 6.01 -5.65 2.10
CA ASP A 136 6.00 -4.19 1.93
C ASP A 136 6.13 -3.70 0.47
N GLY A 137 6.58 -4.55 -0.46
CA GLY A 137 6.78 -4.19 -1.88
C GLY A 137 5.51 -4.14 -2.75
N MET A 138 5.57 -3.41 -3.86
CA MET A 138 4.53 -3.31 -4.89
C MET A 138 5.09 -3.68 -6.29
N GLY A 139 4.24 -3.92 -7.27
CA GLY A 139 4.65 -4.02 -8.68
C GLY A 139 5.57 -5.21 -9.05
N GLY A 140 5.54 -6.30 -8.29
CA GLY A 140 6.34 -7.49 -8.58
C GLY A 140 7.77 -7.46 -8.01
N ALA A 141 8.11 -6.43 -7.24
CA ALA A 141 9.42 -6.34 -6.59
C ALA A 141 9.69 -7.56 -5.69
N SER A 142 10.84 -8.20 -5.91
CA SER A 142 11.35 -9.32 -5.11
C SER A 142 10.40 -10.52 -4.97
N ILE A 143 9.67 -10.84 -6.04
CA ILE A 143 8.92 -12.10 -6.14
C ILE A 143 9.84 -13.18 -6.71
N PHE A 144 10.07 -14.23 -5.93
CA PHE A 144 10.93 -15.36 -6.32
C PHE A 144 10.10 -16.63 -6.46
N ARG A 145 10.23 -17.31 -7.61
CA ARG A 145 9.73 -18.67 -7.78
C ARG A 145 10.86 -19.65 -7.50
N LEU A 146 10.64 -20.55 -6.54
CA LEU A 146 11.60 -21.56 -6.10
C LEU A 146 11.05 -22.95 -6.40
N LYS A 147 11.70 -23.65 -7.34
CA LYS A 147 11.41 -25.05 -7.65
C LYS A 147 12.15 -26.00 -6.69
N LYS A 148 11.82 -27.29 -6.74
CA LYS A 148 12.22 -28.31 -5.76
C LYS A 148 13.73 -28.35 -5.48
N ASP A 149 14.54 -28.22 -6.53
CA ASP A 149 16.00 -28.34 -6.43
C ASP A 149 16.71 -26.99 -6.70
N ASP A 150 16.03 -25.87 -6.42
CA ASP A 150 16.61 -24.55 -6.63
C ASP A 150 17.78 -24.30 -5.66
N PRO A 151 19.01 -24.03 -6.17
CA PRO A 151 20.18 -23.83 -5.32
C PRO A 151 20.09 -22.54 -4.48
N ASN A 152 19.19 -21.62 -4.82
CA ASN A 152 19.10 -20.30 -4.21
C ASN A 152 18.10 -20.21 -3.05
N VAL A 153 17.45 -21.30 -2.66
CA VAL A 153 16.44 -21.30 -1.56
C VAL A 153 17.01 -20.64 -0.31
N GLY A 154 18.24 -20.98 0.08
CA GLY A 154 18.89 -20.41 1.27
C GLY A 154 19.08 -18.90 1.18
N VAL A 155 19.75 -18.42 0.12
CA VAL A 155 20.07 -16.99 -0.03
C VAL A 155 18.80 -16.14 -0.22
N ILE A 156 17.76 -16.67 -0.87
CA ILE A 156 16.49 -15.97 -1.05
C ILE A 156 15.74 -15.85 0.28
N ILE A 157 15.74 -16.90 1.12
CA ILE A 157 15.20 -16.82 2.48
C ILE A 157 15.94 -15.74 3.28
N GLU A 158 17.27 -15.76 3.28
CA GLU A 158 18.09 -14.79 4.02
C GLU A 158 17.86 -13.36 3.53
N THR A 159 17.76 -13.16 2.21
CA THR A 159 17.52 -11.85 1.60
C THR A 159 16.13 -11.32 1.97
N LEU A 160 15.08 -12.12 1.78
CA LEU A 160 13.70 -11.67 2.01
C LEU A 160 13.38 -11.45 3.49
N THR A 161 14.02 -12.22 4.37
CA THR A 161 13.82 -12.10 5.82
C THR A 161 14.82 -11.17 6.48
N GLU A 162 15.75 -10.55 5.74
CA GLU A 162 16.91 -9.83 6.30
C GLU A 162 17.56 -10.64 7.43
N HIS A 163 18.01 -11.86 7.13
CA HIS A 163 18.58 -12.78 8.11
C HIS A 163 17.68 -13.03 9.34
N GLY A 164 16.36 -13.12 9.13
CA GLY A 164 15.37 -13.38 10.18
C GLY A 164 14.85 -12.15 10.93
N HIS A 165 15.21 -10.93 10.51
CA HIS A 165 14.73 -9.68 11.10
C HIS A 165 13.39 -9.19 10.51
N ARG A 166 12.98 -9.68 9.34
CA ARG A 166 11.72 -9.33 8.65
C ARG A 166 10.86 -10.55 8.31
N PHE A 167 9.54 -10.36 8.35
CA PHE A 167 8.60 -11.35 7.84
C PHE A 167 8.57 -11.34 6.31
N CYS A 168 8.49 -12.53 5.71
CA CYS A 168 8.15 -12.71 4.31
C CYS A 168 6.92 -13.63 4.16
N MET A 169 6.38 -13.68 2.95
CA MET A 169 5.27 -14.55 2.59
C MET A 169 5.73 -15.63 1.62
N ALA A 170 5.33 -16.86 1.88
CA ALA A 170 5.49 -18.02 1.03
C ALA A 170 4.12 -18.56 0.60
N GLN A 171 3.98 -18.89 -0.68
CA GLN A 171 2.77 -19.50 -1.24
C GLN A 171 3.13 -20.65 -2.17
N ASN A 172 2.29 -21.68 -2.29
CA ASN A 172 2.50 -22.67 -3.36
C ASN A 172 2.30 -22.01 -4.74
N PHE A 173 3.06 -22.43 -5.74
CA PHE A 173 2.91 -21.92 -7.10
C PHE A 173 1.57 -22.41 -7.71
N LEU A 174 0.92 -21.55 -8.49
CA LEU A 174 -0.32 -21.83 -9.22
C LEU A 174 -0.02 -21.73 -10.73
N PRO A 175 0.02 -22.85 -11.48
CA PRO A 175 0.35 -22.85 -12.91
C PRO A 175 -0.59 -22.02 -13.79
N GLU A 176 -1.81 -21.77 -13.34
CA GLU A 176 -2.85 -21.03 -14.06
C GLU A 176 -2.62 -19.51 -14.07
N ILE A 177 -1.66 -19.02 -13.28
CA ILE A 177 -1.35 -17.59 -13.12
C ILE A 177 0.04 -17.33 -13.70
N VAL A 178 0.09 -16.94 -14.99
CA VAL A 178 1.31 -16.54 -15.74
C VAL A 178 1.06 -15.21 -16.47
#